data_AF-X5PYF6-F1
#
_entry.id   AF-X5PYF6-F1
#
_cell.length_a   1.000
_cell.length_b   1.000
_cell.length_c   1.000
_cell.angle_alpha   90.00
_cell.angle_beta   90.00
_cell.angle_gamma   90.00
#
_symmetry.space_group_name_H-M   'P 1'
#
loop_
_entity.id
_entity.type
_entity.pdbx_description
1 polymer ?
#
loop_
_entity_poly.entity_id
_entity_poly.type
_entity_poly.pdbx_seq_one_letter_code
_entity_poly.pdbx_strand_id
1 'polypeptide(L)' 'MKLREYAEHDATGLASLVNGGEVTAVELTRLAREAHDEVYPRINAVIEFYDDAETVAGGDAGLFNGAPLLRKVTDHY' A
#
# COMPACT_ATOMS: atom_id res chain seq x y z
N MET A 1 1.00 0.53 12.71
CA MET A 1 0.44 1.91 12.79
C MET A 1 -1.06 1.88 12.54
N LYS A 2 -1.79 2.96 12.84
CA LYS A 2 -3.22 3.13 12.53
C LYS A 2 -3.42 3.71 11.13
N LEU A 3 -4.61 3.51 10.56
CA LEU A 3 -4.97 4.01 9.23
C LEU A 3 -4.78 5.52 9.05
N ARG A 4 -5.11 6.30 10.08
CA ARG A 4 -4.91 7.75 10.06
C ARG A 4 -3.43 8.14 9.95
N GLU A 5 -2.56 7.47 10.70
CA GLU A 5 -1.12 7.72 10.66
C GLU A 5 -0.57 7.34 9.27
N TYR A 6 -1.02 6.20 8.72
CA TYR A 6 -0.67 5.76 7.37
C TYR A 6 -0.97 6.84 6.31
N ALA A 7 -2.14 7.46 6.39
CA ALA A 7 -2.55 8.50 5.46
C ALA A 7 -1.79 9.83 5.62
N GLU A 8 -1.09 10.04 6.74
CA GLU A 8 -0.28 11.23 7.00
C GLU A 8 1.14 11.12 6.41
N HIS A 9 1.55 9.94 5.93
CA HIS A 9 2.85 9.72 5.29
C HIS A 9 2.75 9.64 3.76
N ASP A 10 3.78 10.14 3.07
CA ASP A 10 4.01 9.81 1.67
C ASP A 10 4.78 8.48 1.52
N ALA A 11 4.99 8.04 0.28
CA ALA A 11 5.67 6.78 -0.02
C ALA A 11 7.10 6.70 0.56
N THR A 12 7.82 7.83 0.64
CA THR A 12 9.18 7.86 1.20
C THR A 12 9.18 7.84 2.73
N GLY A 13 8.17 8.47 3.35
CA GLY A 13 7.90 8.37 4.78
C GLY A 13 7.58 6.94 5.19
N LEU A 14 6.67 6.28 4.46
CA LEU A 14 6.35 4.87 4.68
C LEU A 14 7.58 3.97 4.47
N ALA A 15 8.35 4.20 3.42
CA ALA A 15 9.59 3.45 3.18
C ALA A 15 10.62 3.64 4.29
N SER A 16 10.70 4.83 4.90
CA SER A 16 11.58 5.08 6.04
C SER A 16 11.19 4.22 7.25
N LEU A 17 9.89 4.10 7.54
CA LEU A 17 9.38 3.24 8.62
C LEU A 17 9.65 1.76 8.35
N VAL A 18 9.48 1.30 7.10
CA VAL A 18 9.78 -0.09 6.71
C VAL A 18 11.27 -0.38 6.83
N ASN A 19 12.12 0.50 6.30
CA ASN A 19 13.57 0.36 6.40
C ASN A 19 14.07 0.42 7.86
N GLY A 20 13.37 1.15 8.73
CA GLY A 20 13.61 1.19 10.17
C GLY A 20 13.07 0.00 10.95
N GLY A 21 12.27 -0.87 10.32
CA GLY A 21 11.63 -2.02 10.96
C GLY A 21 10.47 -1.66 11.89
N GLU A 22 9.97 -0.42 11.84
CA GLU A 22 8.84 0.04 12.67
C GLU A 22 7.50 -0.52 12.20
N VAL A 23 7.41 -0.81 10.91
CA VAL A 23 6.27 -1.45 10.23
C VAL A 23 6.78 -2.38 9.13
N THR A 24 5.97 -3.33 8.72
CA THR A 24 6.25 -4.25 7.61
C THR A 24 5.49 -3.84 6.35
N ALA A 25 6.02 -4.21 5.18
CA ALA A 25 5.34 -3.98 3.89
C ALA A 25 3.92 -4.58 3.88
N VAL A 26 3.75 -5.77 4.46
CA VAL A 26 2.46 -6.47 4.52
C VAL A 26 1.45 -5.70 5.40
N GLU A 27 1.89 -5.11 6.52
CA GLU A 27 1.02 -4.26 7.33
C GLU A 27 0.56 -3.02 6.55
N LEU A 28 1.44 -2.40 5.77
CA LEU A 28 1.07 -1.27 4.91
C LEU A 28 0.08 -1.66 3.82
N THR A 29 0.25 -2.82 3.17
CA THR A 29 -0.72 -3.34 2.19
C THR A 29 -2.09 -3.55 2.82
N ARG A 30 -2.15 -4.11 4.03
CA ARG A 30 -3.43 -4.32 4.74
C ARG A 30 -4.12 -3.01 5.10
N LEU A 31 -3.36 -1.99 5.54
CA LEU A 31 -3.91 -0.66 5.79
C LEU A 31 -4.41 -0.01 4.50
N ALA A 32 -3.73 -0.19 3.37
CA ALA A 32 -4.23 0.29 2.08
C ALA A 32 -5.55 -0.39 1.67
N ARG A 33 -5.71 -1.68 1.99
CA ARG A 33 -6.98 -2.41 1.80
C ARG A 33 -8.10 -1.89 2.71
N GLU A 34 -7.80 -1.61 3.98
CA GLU A 34 -8.74 -0.99 4.92
C GLU A 34 -9.21 0.39 4.43
N ALA A 35 -8.27 1.25 3.99
CA ALA A 35 -8.60 2.52 3.34
C ALA A 35 -9.47 2.34 2.09
N HIS A 36 -9.18 1.33 1.26
CA HIS A 36 -10.01 1.02 0.11
C HIS A 36 -11.44 0.69 0.55
N ASP A 37 -11.64 -0.21 1.51
CA ASP A 37 -12.97 -0.62 1.95
C ASP A 37 -13.80 0.57 2.48
N GLU A 38 -13.16 1.52 3.16
CA GLU A 38 -13.82 2.75 3.66
C GLU A 38 -14.13 3.80 2.57
N VAL A 39 -13.32 3.87 1.51
CA VAL A 39 -13.38 4.96 0.52
C VAL A 39 -14.04 4.52 -0.79
N TYR A 40 -13.86 3.27 -1.19
CA TYR A 40 -14.30 2.72 -2.47
C TYR A 40 -15.78 2.94 -2.78
N PRO A 41 -16.74 2.79 -1.83
CA PRO A 41 -18.15 3.04 -2.13
C PRO A 41 -18.46 4.46 -2.61
N ARG A 42 -17.56 5.43 -2.35
CA ARG A 42 -17.71 6.84 -2.73
C ARG A 42 -17.03 7.19 -4.05
N ILE A 43 -15.90 6.54 -4.37
CA ILE A 43 -15.06 6.92 -5.50
C ILE A 43 -15.02 5.89 -6.63
N ASN A 44 -15.30 4.61 -6.33
CA ASN A 44 -15.34 3.51 -7.29
C ASN A 44 -14.11 3.46 -8.22
N ALA A 45 -12.89 3.56 -7.66
CA ALA A 45 -11.67 3.86 -8.41
C ALA A 45 -10.68 2.69 -8.56
N VAL A 46 -10.93 1.54 -7.94
CA VAL A 46 -10.06 0.36 -7.97
C VAL A 46 -10.84 -0.81 -8.55
N ILE A 47 -10.36 -1.39 -9.64
CA ILE A 47 -11.06 -2.49 -10.34
C ILE A 47 -10.74 -3.84 -9.68
N GLU A 48 -9.48 -4.05 -9.31
CA GLU A 48 -9.01 -5.30 -8.73
C GLU A 48 -7.76 -5.09 -7.85
N PHE A 49 -7.42 -6.13 -7.10
CA PHE A 49 -6.15 -6.27 -6.40
C PHE A 49 -5.37 -7.45 -6.99
N TYR A 50 -4.04 -7.38 -6.96
CA TYR A 50 -3.20 -8.53 -7.30
C TYR A 50 -3.26 -9.58 -6.19
N ASP A 51 -3.35 -10.86 -6.57
CA ASP A 51 -3.44 -12.00 -5.64
C ASP A 51 -2.24 -12.11 -4.68
N ASP A 52 -1.08 -11.60 -5.11
CA ASP A 52 0.18 -11.65 -4.37
C ASP A 52 0.49 -10.36 -3.59
N ALA A 53 -0.42 -9.38 -3.56
CA ALA A 53 -0.18 -8.07 -2.94
C ALA A 53 0.24 -8.13 -1.45
N GLU A 54 -0.19 -9.17 -0.73
CA GLU A 54 0.15 -9.40 0.70
C GLU A 54 1.25 -10.45 0.92
N THR A 55 1.73 -11.11 -0.13
CA THR A 55 2.71 -12.21 -0.05
C THR A 55 4.05 -11.85 -0.68
N VAL A 56 4.08 -10.83 -1.54
CA VAL A 56 5.33 -10.24 -2.03
C VAL A 56 6.04 -9.55 -0.88
N ALA A 57 7.21 -10.08 -0.51
CA ALA A 57 8.09 -9.41 0.43
C ALA A 57 8.56 -8.07 -0.17
N GLY A 58 8.64 -7.04 0.67
CA GLY A 58 9.36 -5.82 0.32
C GLY A 58 10.81 -6.13 -0.07
N GLY A 59 11.46 -5.19 -0.74
CA GLY A 59 12.91 -5.29 -0.93
C GLY A 59 13.67 -5.12 0.39
N ASP A 60 14.97 -5.41 0.38
CA ASP A 60 15.80 -5.21 1.57
C ASP A 60 15.92 -3.71 1.94
N ALA A 61 15.95 -2.84 0.93
CA ALA A 61 15.98 -1.39 1.07
C ALA A 61 15.53 -0.69 -0.22
N GLY A 62 15.17 0.59 -0.13
CA GLY A 62 14.83 1.39 -1.31
C GLY A 62 14.01 2.63 -0.98
N LEU A 63 13.96 3.57 -1.93
CA LEU A 63 13.26 4.86 -1.78
C LEU A 63 11.74 4.69 -1.56
N PHE A 64 11.16 3.62 -2.09
CA PHE A 64 9.74 3.27 -1.94
C PHE A 64 9.56 1.88 -1.35
N ASN A 65 10.52 1.41 -0.55
CA ASN A 65 10.48 0.06 -0.02
C ASN A 65 9.20 -0.21 0.78
N GLY A 66 8.48 -1.28 0.39
CA GLY A 66 7.23 -1.69 1.04
C GLY A 66 6.04 -0.74 0.88
N ALA A 67 6.17 0.36 0.14
CA ALA A 67 5.06 1.30 -0.10
C ALA A 67 4.05 0.69 -1.10
N PRO A 68 2.75 0.56 -0.74
CA PRO A 68 1.73 0.07 -1.66
C PRO A 68 1.52 1.00 -2.85
N LEU A 69 1.32 0.44 -4.04
CA LEU A 69 1.10 1.20 -5.28
C LEU A 69 -0.07 0.63 -6.08
N LEU A 70 -0.83 1.52 -6.71
CA LEU A 70 -1.86 1.15 -7.68
C LEU A 70 -1.32 1.36 -9.10
N ARG A 71 -1.54 0.37 -9.97
CA ARG A 71 -1.24 0.50 -11.40
C ARG A 71 -2.52 0.84 -12.14
N LYS A 72 -2.45 1.82 -13.05
CA LYS A 72 -3.55 2.07 -13.97
C LYS A 72 -3.75 0.87 -14.91
N VAL A 73 -4.99 0.42 -15.04
CA VAL A 73 -5.38 -0.54 -16.07
C VAL A 73 -5.37 0.20 -17.42
N THR A 74 -4.54 -0.28 -18.34
CA THR A 74 -4.44 0.27 -19.71
C THR A 74 -4.95 -0.69 -20.77
N ASP A 75 -5.01 -1.99 -20.45
CA ASP A 75 -5.42 -3.03 -21.40
C ASP A 75 -6.90 -3.34 -21.19
N HIS A 76 -7.68 -3.21 -22.28
CA HIS A 76 -9.06 -3.70 -22.32
C HIS A 76 -9.00 -5.17 -22.72
N TYR A 77 -9.50 -6.06 -21.87
CA TYR A 77 -10.01 -7.36 -22.30
C TYR A 77 -11.53 -7.29 -22.39
#